data_AF-A0A1Q5TET6-F1
#
_entry.id   AF-A0A1Q5TET6-F1
#
_cell.length_a   1.000
_cell.length_b   1.000
_cell.length_c   1.000
_cell.angle_alpha   90.00
_cell.angle_beta   90.00
_cell.angle_gamma   90.00
#
_symmetry.space_group_name_H-M   'P 1'
#
loop_
_entity.id
_entity.type
_entity.pdbx_description
1 polymer ?
#
loop_
_entity_poly.entity_id
_entity_poly.type
_entity_poly.pdbx_seq_one_letter_code
_entity_poly.pdbx_strand_id
1 'polypeptide(L)'
;MRLTHAPLLSLLTLTTASLQQTPPRSSARLWATHYNGNVYTLSFNGHDLSLADTAKTCGAMPSWLTFDPETRTVYCSDEDGTADPSTHGSLWAYQAGEDGKLHQIAKTNTVGGGVNSVIYEDGDGEKYLAIAH
;
A
#
# COMPACT_ATOMS: atom_id res chain seq x y z
N MET A 1 48.13 -39.35 56.76
CA MET A 1 46.86 -38.60 56.64
C MET A 1 47.11 -37.43 55.69
N ARG A 2 46.81 -37.59 54.39
CA ARG A 2 47.13 -36.60 53.34
C ARG A 2 45.94 -35.64 53.17
N LEU A 3 46.20 -34.34 53.35
CA LEU A 3 45.28 -33.26 53.04
C LEU A 3 45.34 -32.98 51.52
N THR A 4 44.18 -32.88 50.88
CA THR A 4 44.04 -32.35 49.51
C THR A 4 43.02 -31.22 49.54
N HIS A 5 43.49 -29.98 49.38
CA HIS A 5 42.69 -28.78 49.16
C HIS A 5 42.33 -28.69 47.67
N ALA A 6 41.04 -28.65 47.35
CA ALA A 6 40.55 -28.31 46.02
C ALA A 6 40.43 -26.78 45.89
N PRO A 7 40.86 -26.15 44.79
CA PRO A 7 40.64 -24.73 44.58
C PRO A 7 39.23 -24.50 44.03
N LEU A 8 38.50 -23.59 44.66
CA LEU A 8 37.19 -23.12 44.21
C LEU A 8 37.41 -22.08 43.09
N LEU A 9 37.23 -22.46 41.83
CA LEU A 9 37.21 -21.49 40.72
C LEU A 9 35.88 -20.73 40.73
N SER A 10 35.95 -19.43 41.02
CA SER A 10 34.84 -18.49 40.85
C SER A 10 34.62 -18.21 39.35
N LEU A 11 33.46 -18.57 38.82
CA LEU A 11 33.02 -18.19 37.48
C LEU A 11 32.48 -16.75 37.50
N LEU A 12 33.14 -15.82 36.80
CA LEU A 12 32.56 -14.52 36.47
C LEU A 12 31.53 -14.69 35.34
N THR A 13 30.26 -14.47 35.63
CA THR A 13 29.20 -14.34 34.63
C THR A 13 29.26 -12.95 34.00
N LEU A 14 29.69 -12.85 32.73
CA LEU A 14 29.53 -11.63 31.95
C LEU A 14 28.06 -11.49 31.53
N THR A 15 27.34 -10.54 32.11
CA THR A 15 26.05 -10.08 31.60
C THR A 15 26.27 -9.25 30.35
N THR A 16 25.96 -9.80 29.18
CA THR A 16 25.84 -9.04 27.94
C THR A 16 24.64 -8.10 28.02
N ALA A 17 24.88 -6.79 27.94
CA ALA A 17 23.82 -5.82 27.72
C ALA A 17 23.30 -6.00 26.29
N SER A 18 22.05 -6.44 26.14
CA SER A 18 21.37 -6.42 24.84
C SER A 18 21.11 -4.98 24.42
N LEU A 19 21.55 -4.61 23.22
CA LEU A 19 21.07 -3.42 22.53
C LEU A 19 19.56 -3.58 22.34
N GLN A 20 18.75 -2.77 23.02
CA GLN A 20 17.33 -2.65 22.71
C GLN A 20 17.22 -2.04 21.31
N GLN A 21 16.95 -2.90 20.33
CA GLN A 21 16.66 -2.47 18.97
C GLN A 21 15.34 -1.71 19.01
N THR A 22 15.39 -0.40 18.76
CA THR A 22 14.20 0.40 18.52
C THR A 22 13.38 -0.31 17.43
N PRO A 23 12.08 -0.56 17.62
CA PRO A 23 11.27 -1.17 16.59
C PRO A 23 11.44 -0.34 15.30
N PRO A 24 11.60 -1.00 14.14
CA PRO A 24 11.78 -0.28 12.89
C PRO A 24 10.65 0.74 12.75
N ARG A 25 11.02 2.00 12.59
CA ARG A 25 10.08 3.08 12.34
C ARG A 25 9.27 2.71 11.11
N SER A 26 7.94 2.57 11.27
CA SER A 26 7.06 2.10 10.21
C SER A 26 7.17 3.04 9.00
N SER A 27 7.84 2.54 7.96
CA SER A 27 7.93 3.19 6.66
C SER A 27 6.78 2.65 5.83
N ALA A 28 5.94 3.54 5.28
CA ALA A 28 4.80 3.16 4.45
C ALA A 28 4.82 3.90 3.12
N ARG A 29 4.24 3.26 2.10
CA ARG A 29 3.92 3.88 0.83
C ARG A 29 2.43 4.21 0.81
N LEU A 30 2.11 5.41 0.37
CA LEU A 30 0.74 5.89 0.21
C LEU A 30 0.56 6.35 -1.23
N TRP A 31 -0.66 6.28 -1.71
CA TRP A 31 -1.06 6.81 -3.01
C TRP A 31 -2.15 7.85 -2.84
N ALA A 32 -2.08 8.93 -3.61
CA ALA A 32 -3.09 9.98 -3.62
C ALA A 32 -3.40 10.39 -5.06
N THR A 33 -4.68 10.53 -5.38
CA THR A 33 -5.16 11.04 -6.65
C THR A 33 -5.33 12.56 -6.63
N HIS A 34 -5.33 13.18 -7.80
CA HIS A 34 -5.77 14.56 -7.99
C HIS A 34 -6.43 14.71 -9.36
N TYR A 35 -7.42 15.59 -9.46
CA TYR A 35 -8.21 15.87 -10.68
C TYR A 35 -7.39 16.55 -11.79
N ASN A 36 -6.07 16.59 -11.66
CA ASN A 36 -5.17 17.01 -12.71
C ASN A 36 -4.63 15.80 -13.49
N GLY A 37 -5.26 14.63 -13.36
CA GLY A 37 -4.86 13.39 -14.04
C GLY A 37 -3.61 12.73 -13.49
N ASN A 38 -3.26 12.98 -12.23
CA ASN A 38 -2.08 12.38 -11.60
C ASN A 38 -2.44 11.49 -10.41
N VAL A 39 -1.66 10.42 -10.26
CA VAL A 39 -1.51 9.65 -9.03
C VAL A 39 -0.13 9.93 -8.45
N TYR A 40 -0.07 10.33 -7.20
CA TYR A 40 1.14 10.60 -6.44
C TYR A 40 1.47 9.43 -5.55
N THR A 41 2.75 9.05 -5.48
CA THR A 41 3.25 8.13 -4.46
C THR A 41 3.93 8.95 -3.38
N LEU A 42 3.59 8.71 -2.12
CA LEU A 42 4.18 9.37 -0.96
C LEU A 42 4.97 8.37 -0.12
N SER A 43 6.10 8.81 0.44
CA SER A 43 6.81 8.10 1.50
C SER A 43 6.34 8.64 2.83
N PHE A 44 5.80 7.78 3.68
CA PHE A 44 5.60 8.10 5.09
C PHE A 44 6.74 7.52 5.90
N ASN A 45 7.48 8.38 6.58
CA ASN A 45 8.59 7.92 7.40
C ASN A 45 8.17 7.62 8.84
N GLY A 46 6.89 7.74 9.23
CA GLY A 46 6.42 7.64 10.63
C GLY A 46 6.12 8.99 11.30
N HIS A 47 6.29 10.12 10.60
CA HIS A 47 5.97 11.48 11.06
C HIS A 47 5.73 12.40 9.85
N ASP A 48 6.61 12.32 8.84
CA ASP A 48 6.54 13.18 7.67
C ASP A 48 6.09 12.41 6.43
N LEU A 49 5.42 13.13 5.54
CA LEU A 49 5.13 12.72 4.17
C LEU A 49 6.06 13.44 3.21
N SER A 50 6.67 12.70 2.29
CA SER A 50 7.42 13.26 1.17
C SER A 50 6.93 12.68 -0.16
N LEU A 51 6.96 13.49 -1.21
CA LEU A 51 6.64 13.02 -2.55
C LEU A 51 7.74 12.07 -3.05
N ALA A 52 7.36 10.84 -3.38
CA ALA A 52 8.25 9.81 -3.88
C ALA A 52 8.18 9.67 -5.40
N ASP A 53 6.98 9.83 -5.98
CA ASP A 53 6.75 9.71 -7.42
C ASP A 53 5.49 10.48 -7.85
N THR A 54 5.42 10.83 -9.13
CA THR A 54 4.23 11.41 -9.78
C THR A 54 4.00 10.72 -11.11
N ALA A 55 2.84 10.09 -11.26
CA ALA A 55 2.45 9.40 -12.48
C ALA A 55 1.22 10.07 -13.09
N LYS A 56 1.31 10.51 -14.36
CA LYS A 56 0.16 10.94 -15.16
C LYS A 56 -0.62 9.70 -15.60
N THR A 57 -1.61 9.30 -14.83
CA THR A 57 -2.33 8.04 -15.00
C THR A 57 -3.72 8.11 -14.35
N CYS A 58 -4.54 7.07 -14.54
CA CYS A 58 -5.92 6.99 -14.04
C CYS A 58 -6.85 8.07 -14.62
N GLY A 59 -6.72 8.30 -15.93
CA GLY A 59 -7.63 9.19 -16.65
C GLY A 59 -7.45 10.68 -16.35
N ALA A 60 -8.48 11.46 -16.66
CA ALA A 60 -8.45 12.92 -16.57
C ALA A 60 -8.80 13.41 -15.16
N MET A 61 -9.73 12.72 -14.50
CA MET A 61 -10.26 13.04 -13.18
C MET A 61 -10.15 11.83 -12.22
N PRO A 62 -8.91 11.39 -11.87
CA PRO A 62 -8.71 10.35 -10.87
C PRO A 62 -9.40 10.75 -9.55
N SER A 63 -10.36 9.94 -9.11
CA SER A 63 -11.27 10.28 -8.02
C SER A 63 -11.13 9.36 -6.80
N TRP A 64 -10.79 8.09 -7.00
CA TRP A 64 -10.76 7.11 -5.93
C TRP A 64 -9.70 6.04 -6.11
N LEU A 65 -9.12 5.55 -5.00
CA LEU A 65 -8.18 4.44 -4.95
C LEU A 65 -8.66 3.37 -3.96
N THR A 66 -8.65 2.12 -4.38
CA THR A 66 -8.93 0.94 -3.53
C THR A 66 -7.79 -0.06 -3.63
N PHE A 67 -7.22 -0.47 -2.51
CA PHE A 67 -6.09 -1.39 -2.45
C PHE A 67 -6.55 -2.79 -2.03
N ASP A 68 -6.27 -3.81 -2.86
CA ASP A 68 -6.36 -5.21 -2.49
C ASP A 68 -5.01 -5.67 -1.92
N PRO A 69 -4.90 -5.94 -0.60
CA PRO A 69 -3.63 -6.37 0.00
C PRO A 69 -3.22 -7.79 -0.39
N GLU A 70 -4.15 -8.66 -0.80
CA GLU A 70 -3.84 -10.06 -1.11
C GLU A 70 -3.11 -10.19 -2.44
N THR A 71 -3.57 -9.43 -3.44
CA THR A 71 -2.94 -9.39 -4.77
C THR A 71 -1.98 -8.21 -4.93
N ARG A 72 -1.94 -7.31 -3.95
CA ARG A 72 -1.25 -6.01 -4.02
C ARG A 72 -1.66 -5.20 -5.25
N THR A 73 -2.95 -5.23 -5.58
CA THR A 73 -3.54 -4.48 -6.68
C THR A 73 -4.12 -3.17 -6.18
N VAL A 74 -3.84 -2.07 -6.87
CA VAL A 74 -4.50 -0.78 -6.67
C VAL A 74 -5.49 -0.57 -7.81
N TYR A 75 -6.76 -0.43 -7.47
CA TYR A 75 -7.82 -0.03 -8.38
C TYR A 75 -7.99 1.49 -8.30
N CYS A 76 -8.03 2.15 -9.44
CA CYS A 76 -8.22 3.59 -9.52
C CYS A 76 -9.42 3.93 -10.40
N SER A 77 -10.36 4.71 -9.85
CA SER A 77 -11.52 5.22 -10.57
C SER A 77 -11.21 6.61 -11.10
N ASP A 78 -11.62 6.86 -12.33
CA ASP A 78 -11.63 8.14 -13.03
C ASP A 78 -13.09 8.57 -13.16
N GLU A 79 -13.47 9.65 -12.48
CA GLU A 79 -14.86 10.10 -12.44
C GLU A 79 -15.32 10.81 -13.70
N ASP A 80 -14.43 11.01 -14.68
CA ASP A 80 -14.75 11.72 -15.93
C ASP A 80 -16.01 11.14 -16.61
N GLY A 81 -16.63 11.96 -17.45
CA GLY A 81 -17.89 11.64 -18.08
C GLY A 81 -19.10 11.76 -17.15
N THR A 82 -20.21 11.15 -17.57
CA THR A 82 -21.51 11.26 -16.92
C THR A 82 -22.23 9.91 -16.89
N ALA A 83 -23.45 9.88 -16.37
CA ALA A 83 -24.33 8.70 -16.47
C ALA A 83 -24.76 8.39 -17.93
N ASP A 84 -24.57 9.32 -18.86
CA ASP A 84 -24.81 9.08 -20.29
C ASP A 84 -23.70 8.20 -20.89
N PRO A 85 -24.04 7.09 -21.58
CA PRO A 85 -23.06 6.13 -22.10
C PRO A 85 -22.18 6.65 -23.24
N SER A 86 -22.49 7.81 -23.83
CA SER A 86 -21.64 8.49 -24.82
C SER A 86 -20.40 9.13 -24.20
N THR A 87 -20.39 9.30 -22.88
CA THR A 87 -19.24 9.72 -22.08
C THR A 87 -18.88 8.60 -21.11
N HIS A 88 -17.61 8.48 -20.74
CA HIS A 88 -17.18 7.39 -19.89
C HIS A 88 -16.13 7.84 -18.90
N GLY A 89 -16.28 7.36 -17.67
CA GLY A 89 -15.18 7.28 -16.73
C GLY A 89 -14.28 6.11 -17.10
N SER A 90 -13.33 5.81 -16.23
CA SER A 90 -12.52 4.61 -16.40
C SER A 90 -12.10 3.98 -15.07
N LEU A 91 -11.94 2.66 -15.09
CA LEU A 91 -11.33 1.90 -14.01
C LEU A 91 -9.98 1.40 -14.50
N TRP A 92 -8.94 1.69 -13.73
CA TRP A 92 -7.59 1.23 -13.95
C TRP A 92 -7.19 0.29 -12.83
N ALA A 93 -6.44 -0.76 -13.14
CA ALA A 93 -5.83 -1.63 -12.15
C ALA A 93 -4.32 -1.58 -12.30
N TYR A 94 -3.63 -1.50 -11.17
CA TYR A 94 -2.17 -1.43 -11.09
C TYR A 94 -1.64 -2.50 -10.15
N GLN A 95 -0.57 -3.17 -10.55
CA GLN A 95 0.28 -3.91 -9.61
C GLN A 95 1.14 -2.90 -8.83
N ALA A 96 1.06 -2.93 -7.50
CA ALA A 96 1.87 -2.08 -6.63
C ALA A 96 3.21 -2.74 -6.27
N GLY A 97 4.31 -2.14 -6.71
CA GLY A 97 5.68 -2.51 -6.31
C GLY A 97 5.95 -2.25 -4.82
N GLU A 98 6.98 -2.88 -4.26
CA GLU A 98 7.41 -2.66 -2.87
C GLU A 98 7.91 -1.23 -2.61
N ASP A 99 8.43 -0.59 -3.67
CA ASP A 99 8.82 0.81 -3.67
C ASP A 99 7.63 1.78 -3.81
N GLY A 100 6.40 1.25 -3.96
CA GLY A 100 5.19 2.03 -4.16
C GLY A 100 4.93 2.40 -5.63
N LYS A 101 5.76 1.98 -6.59
CA LYS A 101 5.48 2.28 -8.00
C LYS A 101 4.28 1.48 -8.50
N LEU A 102 3.45 2.14 -9.30
CA LEU A 102 2.26 1.53 -9.90
C LEU A 102 2.54 1.10 -11.33
N HIS A 103 2.39 -0.20 -11.60
CA HIS A 103 2.48 -0.76 -12.93
C HIS A 103 1.08 -1.12 -13.41
N GLN A 104 0.58 -0.44 -14.43
CA GLN A 104 -0.76 -0.71 -14.95
C GLN A 104 -0.83 -2.13 -15.51
N ILE A 105 -1.85 -2.89 -15.09
CA ILE A 105 -2.11 -4.26 -15.53
C ILE A 105 -3.42 -4.39 -16.30
N ALA A 106 -4.39 -3.50 -16.07
CA ALA A 106 -5.65 -3.48 -16.82
C ALA A 106 -6.29 -2.09 -16.82
N LYS A 107 -7.21 -1.90 -17.77
CA LYS A 107 -8.07 -0.73 -17.87
C LYS A 107 -9.38 -1.13 -18.54
N THR A 108 -10.49 -0.58 -18.05
CA THR A 108 -11.77 -0.61 -18.76
C THR A 108 -12.49 0.74 -18.64
N ASN A 109 -13.44 0.99 -19.53
CA ASN A 109 -14.36 2.11 -19.38
C ASN A 109 -15.42 1.78 -18.33
N THR A 110 -15.89 2.81 -17.64
CA THR A 110 -17.02 2.73 -16.71
C THR A 110 -18.07 3.78 -17.08
N VAL A 111 -19.24 3.69 -16.47
CA VAL A 111 -20.12 4.86 -16.36
C VAL A 111 -19.35 5.97 -15.63
N GLY A 112 -19.57 7.23 -16.01
CA GLY A 112 -18.92 8.37 -15.35
C GLY A 112 -19.43 8.61 -13.93
N GLY A 113 -18.68 9.40 -13.16
CA GLY A 113 -19.03 9.79 -11.78
C GLY A 113 -18.67 8.78 -10.69
N GLY A 114 -17.83 7.78 -10.95
CA GLY A 114 -17.35 6.88 -9.90
C GLY A 114 -16.41 7.62 -8.93
N VAL A 115 -16.81 7.82 -7.67
CA VAL A 115 -15.99 8.50 -6.63
C VAL A 115 -15.75 7.66 -5.38
N ASN A 116 -16.27 6.44 -5.35
CA ASN A 116 -15.98 5.45 -4.32
C ASN A 116 -15.96 4.05 -4.93
N SER A 117 -15.13 3.16 -4.40
CA SER A 117 -15.21 1.74 -4.71
C SER A 117 -14.89 0.84 -3.53
N VAL A 118 -15.46 -0.36 -3.56
CA VAL A 118 -15.25 -1.41 -2.56
C VAL A 118 -15.05 -2.76 -3.25
N ILE A 119 -14.09 -3.53 -2.74
CA ILE A 119 -13.90 -4.93 -3.14
C ILE A 119 -14.84 -5.79 -2.31
N TYR A 120 -15.55 -6.71 -2.96
CA TYR A 120 -16.35 -7.74 -2.29
C TYR A 120 -16.04 -9.10 -2.93
N GLU A 121 -16.28 -10.15 -2.15
CA GLU A 121 -16.03 -11.53 -2.57
C GLU A 121 -17.35 -12.30 -2.49
N ASP A 122 -17.56 -13.25 -3.41
CA ASP A 122 -18.69 -14.17 -3.33
C ASP A 122 -18.39 -15.39 -2.43
N GLY A 123 -19.28 -16.37 -2.43
CA GLY A 123 -19.10 -17.60 -1.63
C GLY A 123 -18.06 -18.57 -2.18
N ASP A 124 -17.62 -18.39 -3.42
CA ASP A 124 -16.67 -19.25 -4.13
C ASP A 124 -15.24 -18.68 -4.13
N GLY A 125 -15.06 -17.47 -3.58
CA GLY A 125 -13.77 -16.79 -3.48
C GLY A 125 -13.46 -15.84 -4.64
N GLU A 126 -14.42 -15.63 -5.54
CA GLU A 126 -14.25 -14.70 -6.66
C GLU A 126 -14.44 -13.26 -6.19
N LYS A 127 -13.53 -12.39 -6.60
CA LYS A 127 -13.52 -10.98 -6.20
C LYS A 127 -14.15 -10.09 -7.25
N TYR A 128 -14.88 -9.11 -6.76
CA TYR A 128 -15.60 -8.11 -7.55
C TYR A 128 -15.32 -6.71 -6.99
N LEU A 129 -15.55 -5.70 -7.84
CA LEU A 129 -15.42 -4.31 -7.45
C LEU A 129 -16.75 -3.59 -7.71
N ALA A 130 -17.35 -3.02 -6.67
CA ALA A 130 -18.47 -2.10 -6.81
C ALA A 130 -17.95 -0.66 -6.86
N ILE A 131 -18.50 0.16 -7.76
CA ILE A 131 -18.15 1.58 -7.91
C ILE A 131 -19.43 2.41 -7.77
N ALA A 132 -19.37 3.48 -6.99
CA ALA A 132 -20.50 4.36 -6.71
C ALA A 132 -20.10 5.84 -6.70
N HIS A 133 -21.11 6.71 -6.74
CA HIS A 133 -20.99 8.13 -6.47
C HIS A 133 -21.41 8.45 -5.04
#